data_AF-A0A7Z2PX05-F1
#
_entry.id   AF-A0A7Z2PX05-F1
#
_cell.length_a   1.000
_cell.length_b   1.000
_cell.length_c   1.000
_cell.angle_alpha   90.00
_cell.angle_beta   90.00
_cell.angle_gamma   90.00
#
_symmetry.space_group_name_H-M   'P 1'
#
loop_
_entity.id
_entity.type
_entity.pdbx_description
1 polymer ?
#
loop_
_entity_poly.entity_id
_entity_poly.type
_entity_poly.pdbx_seq_one_letter_code
_entity_poly.pdbx_strand_id
1 'polypeptide(L)' 'MSAMPFEDFETAYETLAKAIDMAGPDREALFLTRLALVLGHEVGDIAVFRKAIKTALEDLE' A
#
# COMPACT_ATOMS: atom_id res chain seq x y z
N MET A 1 0.91 11.18 -16.09
CA MET A 1 0.14 10.30 -15.19
C MET A 1 -0.10 11.09 -13.93
N SER A 2 -1.36 11.36 -13.58
CA SER A 2 -1.67 12.23 -12.43
C SER A 2 -1.00 11.65 -11.18
N ALA A 3 0.05 12.33 -10.71
CA ALA A 3 0.45 12.21 -9.32
C ALA A 3 -0.80 12.58 -8.50
N MET A 4 -1.16 11.75 -7.53
CA MET A 4 -2.16 12.14 -6.54
C MET A 4 -1.81 13.55 -6.04
N PRO A 5 -2.82 14.44 -5.86
CA PRO A 5 -2.61 15.68 -5.14
C PRO A 5 -1.89 15.39 -3.82
N PHE A 6 -0.99 16.28 -3.41
CA PHE A 6 -0.23 16.10 -2.17
C PHE A 6 -1.15 15.88 -0.95
N GLU A 7 -2.32 16.53 -0.94
CA GLU A 7 -3.35 16.38 0.10
C GLU A 7 -3.93 14.95 0.16
N ASP A 8 -4.18 14.32 -0.99
CA ASP A 8 -4.64 12.93 -1.06
C ASP A 8 -3.54 11.97 -0.60
N PHE A 9 -2.28 12.27 -0.91
CA PHE A 9 -1.13 11.47 -0.48
C PHE A 9 -0.93 11.56 1.03
N GLU A 10 -0.97 12.76 1.61
CA GLU A 10 -0.89 12.97 3.06
C GLU A 10 -2.03 12.24 3.79
N THR A 11 -3.26 12.36 3.27
CA THR A 11 -4.43 11.65 3.81
C THR A 11 -4.27 10.13 3.74
N ALA A 12 -3.74 9.62 2.63
CA ALA A 12 -3.47 8.19 2.46
C ALA A 12 -2.39 7.69 3.43
N TYR A 13 -1.31 8.45 3.61
CA TYR A 13 -0.25 8.13 4.58
C TYR A 13 -0.76 8.16 6.01
N GLU A 14 -1.52 9.19 6.39
CA GLU A 14 -2.09 9.28 7.74
C GLU A 14 -3.04 8.12 8.02
N THR A 15 -3.88 7.77 7.04
CA THR A 15 -4.80 6.63 7.14
C THR A 15 -4.05 5.32 7.28
N LEU A 16 -2.98 5.13 6.50
CA LEU A 16 -2.14 3.93 6.56
C LEU A 16 -1.43 3.83 7.92
N ALA A 17 -0.84 4.92 8.41
CA ALA A 17 -0.15 4.98 9.70
C ALA A 17 -1.10 4.62 10.85
N LYS A 18 -2.29 5.25 10.89
CA LYS A 18 -3.34 4.92 11.88
C LYS A 18 -3.75 3.46 11.82
N ALA A 19 -3.89 2.89 10.62
CA ALA A 19 -4.28 1.49 10.46
C ALA A 19 -3.17 0.52 10.92
N ILE A 20 -1.90 0.85 10.67
CA ILE A 20 -0.74 0.10 11.17
C ILE A 20 -0.69 0.15 12.69
N ASP A 21 -0.86 1.33 13.29
CA ASP A 21 -0.92 1.52 14.74
C ASP A 21 -2.05 0.70 15.38
N MET A 22 -3.22 0.66 14.73
CA MET A 22 -4.36 -0.16 15.17
C MET A 22 -4.11 -1.65 15.05
N ALA A 23 -3.38 -2.10 14.02
CA ALA A 23 -3.01 -3.51 13.86
C ALA A 23 -2.01 -3.94 14.94
N GLY A 24 -1.12 -3.03 15.34
CA GLY A 24 -0.04 -3.26 16.29
C GLY A 24 1.20 -3.92 15.66
N PRO A 25 2.36 -3.83 16.33
CA PRO A 25 3.66 -4.22 15.78
C PRO A 25 3.75 -5.72 15.44
N ASP A 26 3.04 -6.60 16.15
CA ASP A 26 3.01 -8.03 15.82
C ASP A 26 2.23 -8.35 14.54
N ARG A 27 1.35 -7.44 14.09
CA ARG A 27 0.42 -7.69 12.97
C ARG A 27 0.57 -6.69 11.83
N GLU A 28 1.49 -5.72 11.91
CA GLU A 28 1.72 -4.74 10.86
C GLU A 28 2.02 -5.40 9.51
N ALA A 29 2.90 -6.41 9.49
CA ALA A 29 3.28 -7.12 8.28
C ALA A 29 2.10 -7.92 7.70
N LEU A 30 1.29 -8.53 8.56
CA LEU A 30 0.09 -9.26 8.17
C LEU A 30 -0.97 -8.30 7.60
N PHE A 31 -1.15 -7.14 8.21
CA PHE A 31 -2.06 -6.09 7.76
C PHE A 31 -1.63 -5.55 6.39
N LEU A 32 -0.36 -5.16 6.23
CA LEU A 32 0.18 -4.64 4.99
C LEU A 32 0.10 -5.66 3.85
N THR A 33 0.41 -6.93 4.13
CA THR A 33 0.25 -8.02 3.16
C THR A 33 -1.20 -8.16 2.72
N ARG A 34 -2.14 -8.10 3.66
CA ARG A 34 -3.57 -8.20 3.37
C ARG A 34 -4.08 -7.00 2.58
N LEU A 35 -3.66 -5.79 2.94
CA LEU A 35 -3.98 -4.58 2.20
C LEU A 35 -3.47 -4.66 0.76
N ALA A 36 -2.22 -5.10 0.55
CA ALA A 36 -1.67 -5.29 -0.79
C ALA A 36 -2.49 -6.31 -1.60
N LEU A 37 -2.87 -7.45 -1.00
CA LEU A 37 -3.71 -8.44 -1.68
C LEU A 37 -5.10 -7.90 -2.04
N VAL A 38 -5.72 -7.12 -1.14
CA VAL A 38 -7.01 -6.47 -1.40
C VAL A 38 -6.89 -5.48 -2.55
N LEU A 39 -5.87 -4.62 -2.53
CA LEU A 39 -5.60 -3.68 -3.63
C LEU A 39 -5.33 -4.42 -4.95
N GLY A 40 -4.56 -5.51 -4.91
CA GLY A 40 -4.32 -6.35 -6.09
C GLY A 40 -5.59 -6.98 -6.65
N HIS A 41 -6.53 -7.36 -5.78
CA HIS A 41 -7.85 -7.85 -6.19
C HIS A 41 -8.72 -6.74 -6.80
N GLU A 42 -8.74 -5.55 -6.19
CA GLU A 42 -9.48 -4.38 -6.72
C GLU A 42 -8.96 -3.93 -8.08
N VAL A 43 -7.64 -3.99 -8.29
CA VAL A 43 -7.01 -3.69 -9.59
C VAL A 43 -7.42 -4.71 -10.65
N GLY A 44 -7.69 -5.97 -10.27
CA GLY A 44 -8.14 -7.03 -11.17
C GLY A 44 -7.08 -7.53 -12.16
N ASP A 45 -5.85 -7.01 -12.11
CA ASP A 45 -4.75 -7.33 -13.01
C ASP A 45 -3.49 -7.71 -12.24
N ILE A 46 -3.10 -8.98 -12.36
CA ILE A 46 -1.92 -9.55 -11.69
C ILE A 46 -0.60 -8.98 -12.21
N ALA A 47 -0.54 -8.53 -13.47
CA ALA A 47 0.66 -7.92 -14.04
C ALA A 47 0.87 -6.52 -13.45
N VAL A 48 -0.22 -5.74 -13.30
CA VAL A 48 -0.17 -4.44 -12.61
C VAL A 48 0.22 -4.62 -11.15
N PHE A 49 -0.36 -5.62 -10.46
CA PHE A 49 0.00 -5.93 -9.08
C PHE A 49 1.49 -6.32 -8.92
N ARG A 50 1.99 -7.22 -9.78
CA ARG A 50 3.42 -7.60 -9.78
C ARG A 50 4.34 -6.42 -10.08
N LYS A 51 3.95 -5.55 -11.00
CA LYS A 51 4.69 -4.33 -11.31
C LYS A 51 4.74 -3.40 -10.09
N ALA A 52 3.62 -3.20 -9.41
CA ALA A 52 3.56 -2.39 -8.19
C ALA A 52 4.47 -2.94 -7.09
N ILE A 53 4.49 -4.26 -6.88
CA ILE A 53 5.42 -4.91 -5.93
C ILE A 53 6.88 -4.63 -6.32
N LYS A 54 7.23 -4.81 -7.60
CA LYS A 54 8.59 -4.58 -8.08
C LYS A 54 9.01 -3.12 -7.85
N THR A 55 8.15 -2.16 -8.20
CA THR A 55 8.39 -0.74 -7.96
C THR A 55 8.54 -0.41 -6.48
N ALA A 56 7.71 -0.97 -5.61
CA ALA A 56 7.83 -0.76 -4.17
C ALA A 56 9.14 -1.33 -3.60
N LEU A 57 9.62 -2.46 -4.13
CA LEU A 57 10.92 -3.03 -3.76
C LEU A 57 12.11 -2.21 -4.28
N GLU A 58 12.01 -1.64 -5.49
CA GLU A 58 13.06 -0.80 -6.06
C GLU A 58 13.16 0.57 -5.36
N ASP A 59 12.06 1.10 -4.80
CA ASP A 59 12.04 2.37 -4.06
C ASP A 59 12.51 2.24 -2.59
N LEU A 60 12.68 1.00 -2.11
CA LEU A 60 13.21 0.67 -0.78
C LEU A 60 14.74 0.67 -0.71
N GLU A 61 15.44 0.66 -1.85
CA GLU A 61 16.92 0.72 -1.97
C GLU A 61 17.43 2.17 -2.12
#